data_AF-A0A023WYT1-F1
#
_entry.id   AF-A0A023WYT1-F1
#
_cell.length_a   1.000
_cell.length_b   1.000
_cell.length_c   1.000
_cell.angle_alpha   90.00
_cell.angle_beta   90.00
_cell.angle_gamma   90.00
#
_symmetry.space_group_name_H-M   'P 1'
#
loop_
_entity.id
_entity.type
_entity.pdbx_description
1 polymer ?
#
loop_
_entity_poly.entity_id
_entity_poly.type
_entity_poly.pdbx_seq_one_letter_code
_entity_poly.pdbx_strand_id
1 'polypeptide(L)'
;MIAEIIGRLTRRFTGSARRAVVASMDEAHSRGRDSVGDEDLLLGVLASDRGVYRIAEDLGFGAVDVREELERMFADSLRTIGIDYEEVKQGAGGSVRFSGAGNRRIAFSPLAKRALEESLEVALELRENEIRAEHVLLGALRLRNGRAARALENLGVDIEELKRRLEAREG
;
A
#
# COMPACT_ATOMS: atom_id res chain seq x y z
N MET A 1 6.20 -22.46 5.41
CA MET A 1 7.22 -21.40 5.62
C MET A 1 6.59 -20.00 5.62
N ILE A 2 6.02 -19.49 4.51
CA ILE A 2 5.46 -18.11 4.44
C ILE A 2 4.26 -17.86 5.37
N ALA A 3 3.29 -18.79 5.46
CA ALA A 3 2.13 -18.62 6.34
C ALA A 3 2.49 -18.54 7.84
N GLU A 4 3.58 -19.21 8.23
CA GLU A 4 4.09 -19.18 9.60
C GLU A 4 4.78 -17.85 9.92
N ILE A 5 5.52 -17.29 8.96
CA ILE A 5 6.15 -15.96 9.06
C ILE A 5 5.07 -14.89 9.25
N ILE A 6 4.02 -14.89 8.42
CA ILE A 6 2.90 -13.94 8.53
C ILE A 6 2.17 -14.10 9.88
N GLY A 7 1.96 -15.33 10.36
CA GLY A 7 1.34 -15.58 11.66
C GLY A 7 2.19 -15.13 12.86
N ARG A 8 3.52 -15.19 12.76
CA ARG A 8 4.42 -14.60 13.79
C ARG A 8 4.40 -13.07 13.72
N LEU A 9 4.35 -12.53 12.52
CA LEU A 9 4.35 -11.10 12.24
C LEU A 9 3.11 -10.39 12.81
N THR A 10 1.93 -10.96 12.64
CA THR A 10 0.67 -10.39 13.15
C THR A 10 0.61 -10.27 14.68
N ARG A 11 1.41 -11.05 15.41
CA ARG A 11 1.53 -10.95 16.88
C ARG A 11 2.32 -9.72 17.32
N ARG A 12 3.22 -9.22 16.48
CA ARG A 12 4.03 -8.02 16.73
C ARG A 12 3.35 -6.73 16.28
N PHE A 13 2.26 -6.82 15.54
CA PHE A 13 1.56 -5.63 15.07
C PHE A 13 0.95 -4.87 16.24
N THR A 14 1.12 -3.55 16.22
CA THR A 14 0.34 -2.64 17.06
C THR A 14 -1.10 -2.52 16.54
N GLY A 15 -1.95 -1.83 17.30
CA GLY A 15 -3.29 -1.48 16.84
C GLY A 15 -3.30 -0.65 15.55
N SER A 16 -2.35 0.28 15.38
CA SER A 16 -2.25 1.11 14.17
C SER A 16 -1.83 0.27 12.96
N ALA A 17 -0.83 -0.60 13.10
CA ALA A 17 -0.41 -1.48 12.00
C ALA A 17 -1.54 -2.43 11.56
N ARG A 18 -2.31 -3.00 12.51
CA ARG A 18 -3.48 -3.83 12.16
C ARG A 18 -4.53 -3.03 11.40
N ARG A 19 -4.84 -1.80 11.83
CA ARG A 19 -5.79 -0.93 11.13
C ARG A 19 -5.31 -0.58 9.72
N ALA A 20 -4.03 -0.27 9.54
CA ALA A 20 -3.46 0.02 8.22
C ALA A 20 -3.57 -1.17 7.26
N VAL A 21 -3.34 -2.37 7.76
CA VAL A 21 -3.42 -3.61 6.97
C VAL A 21 -4.86 -4.00 6.66
N VAL A 22 -5.82 -3.67 7.53
CA VAL A 22 -7.25 -3.83 7.22
C VAL A 22 -7.68 -2.78 6.18
N ALA A 23 -7.27 -1.52 6.37
CA ALA A 23 -7.57 -0.44 5.44
C ALA A 23 -7.00 -0.71 4.03
N SER A 24 -5.87 -1.40 3.91
CA SER A 24 -5.34 -1.80 2.59
C SER A 24 -6.20 -2.89 1.92
N MET A 25 -6.83 -3.77 2.68
CA MET A 25 -7.81 -4.73 2.14
C MET A 25 -9.05 -4.01 1.64
N ASP A 26 -9.55 -3.04 2.40
CA ASP A 26 -10.72 -2.23 2.02
C ASP A 26 -10.42 -1.40 0.76
N GLU A 27 -9.22 -0.82 0.67
CA GLU A 27 -8.75 -0.08 -0.51
C GLU A 27 -8.72 -0.98 -1.75
N ALA A 28 -8.05 -2.13 -1.66
CA ALA A 28 -7.99 -3.09 -2.76
C ALA A 28 -9.38 -3.59 -3.19
N HIS A 29 -10.24 -3.89 -2.21
CA HIS A 29 -11.61 -4.35 -2.45
C HIS A 29 -12.48 -3.27 -3.12
N SER A 30 -12.43 -2.03 -2.63
CA SER A 30 -13.20 -0.91 -3.19
C SER A 30 -12.82 -0.58 -4.64
N ARG A 31 -11.57 -0.89 -5.02
CA ARG A 31 -11.05 -0.74 -6.38
C ARG A 31 -11.27 -1.98 -7.25
N GLY A 32 -12.01 -2.97 -6.76
CA GLY A 32 -12.33 -4.20 -7.50
C GLY A 32 -11.13 -5.12 -7.73
N ARG A 33 -10.06 -5.00 -6.92
CA ARG A 33 -8.87 -5.85 -7.05
C ARG A 33 -9.11 -7.22 -6.47
N ASP A 34 -8.45 -8.22 -7.05
CA ASP A 34 -8.47 -9.61 -6.63
C ASP A 34 -7.43 -9.92 -5.52
N SER A 35 -6.51 -8.99 -5.29
CA SER A 35 -5.42 -9.10 -4.34
C SER A 35 -4.98 -7.74 -3.81
N VAL A 36 -4.44 -7.72 -2.58
CA VAL A 36 -3.82 -6.53 -1.95
C VAL A 36 -2.40 -6.39 -2.47
N GLY A 37 -2.10 -5.24 -3.08
CA GLY A 37 -0.77 -4.83 -3.54
C GLY A 37 0.03 -4.09 -2.47
N ASP A 38 1.30 -3.80 -2.77
CA ASP A 38 2.13 -2.95 -1.91
C ASP A 38 1.65 -1.49 -1.91
N GLU A 39 1.08 -1.04 -3.03
CA GLU A 39 0.44 0.28 -3.13
C GLU A 39 -0.81 0.40 -2.24
N ASP A 40 -1.53 -0.70 -2.03
CA ASP A 40 -2.70 -0.69 -1.17
C ASP A 40 -2.25 -0.60 0.30
N LEU A 41 -1.07 -1.13 0.67
CA LEU A 41 -0.48 -0.92 2.00
C LEU A 41 -0.14 0.56 2.25
N LEU A 42 0.45 1.24 1.25
CA LEU A 42 0.68 2.69 1.31
C LEU A 42 -0.64 3.45 1.55
N LEU A 43 -1.66 3.18 0.74
CA LEU A 43 -2.97 3.81 0.86
C LEU A 43 -3.66 3.49 2.21
N GLY A 44 -3.56 2.24 2.67
CA GLY A 44 -4.10 1.80 3.96
C GLY A 44 -3.43 2.49 5.15
N VAL A 45 -2.12 2.70 5.10
CA VAL A 45 -1.39 3.47 6.13
C VAL A 45 -1.84 4.93 6.11
N LEU A 46 -1.86 5.59 4.94
CA LEU A 46 -2.31 6.98 4.81
C LEU A 46 -3.74 7.20 5.32
N ALA A 47 -4.63 6.23 5.11
CA ALA A 47 -6.03 6.33 5.50
C ALA A 47 -6.27 6.09 7.01
N SER A 48 -5.37 5.41 7.71
CA SER A 48 -5.63 4.89 9.06
C SER A 48 -4.69 5.41 10.15
N ASP A 49 -3.57 6.04 9.78
CA ASP A 49 -2.61 6.62 10.72
C ASP A 49 -2.46 8.13 10.52
N ARG A 50 -2.98 8.91 11.49
CA ARG A 50 -2.95 10.38 11.46
C ARG A 50 -1.54 10.97 11.52
N GLY A 51 -0.55 10.24 12.07
CA GLY A 51 0.83 10.71 12.11
C GLY A 51 1.50 10.58 10.75
N VAL A 52 1.33 9.44 10.10
CA VAL A 52 1.80 9.26 8.72
C VAL A 52 1.09 10.22 7.77
N TYR A 53 -0.22 10.40 7.91
CA TYR A 53 -0.99 11.36 7.10
C TYR A 53 -0.41 12.78 7.16
N ARG A 54 -0.09 13.28 8.37
CA ARG A 54 0.49 14.62 8.54
C ARG A 54 1.87 14.74 7.89
N ILE A 55 2.70 13.71 7.99
CA ILE A 55 4.01 13.72 7.30
C ILE A 55 3.84 13.75 5.79
N ALA A 56 2.88 12.99 5.25
CA ALA A 56 2.57 13.02 3.83
C ALA A 56 2.07 14.40 3.37
N GLU A 57 1.17 15.00 4.15
CA GLU A 57 0.64 16.34 3.92
C GLU A 57 1.76 17.40 3.93
N ASP A 58 2.68 17.35 4.91
CA ASP A 58 3.85 18.24 4.98
C ASP A 58 4.80 18.06 3.79
N LEU A 59 4.80 16.88 3.16
CA LEU A 59 5.57 16.56 1.95
C LEU A 59 4.78 16.79 0.66
N GLY A 60 3.55 17.32 0.77
CA GLY A 60 2.75 17.76 -0.36
C GLY A 60 2.01 16.65 -1.12
N PHE A 61 1.73 15.51 -0.49
CA PHE A 61 0.95 14.43 -1.12
C PHE A 61 -0.08 13.82 -0.18
N GLY A 62 -1.18 13.33 -0.75
CA GLY A 62 -2.23 12.62 -0.05
C GLY A 62 -2.64 11.32 -0.75
N ALA A 63 -3.56 10.58 -0.11
CA ALA A 63 -4.06 9.32 -0.66
C ALA A 63 -4.80 9.50 -1.99
N VAL A 64 -5.37 10.69 -2.26
CA VAL A 64 -6.02 10.99 -3.55
C VAL A 64 -4.96 11.05 -4.66
N ASP A 65 -3.89 11.81 -4.46
CA ASP A 65 -2.79 11.94 -5.45
C ASP A 65 -2.17 10.57 -5.76
N VAL A 66 -1.95 9.74 -4.74
CA VAL A 66 -1.45 8.37 -4.90
C VAL A 66 -2.41 7.51 -5.72
N ARG A 67 -3.73 7.60 -5.50
CA ARG A 67 -4.71 6.83 -6.28
C ARG A 67 -4.71 7.24 -7.75
N GLU A 68 -4.72 8.54 -8.01
CA GLU A 68 -4.71 9.09 -9.36
C GLU A 68 -3.45 8.68 -10.12
N GLU A 69 -2.29 8.72 -9.46
CA GLU A 69 -1.04 8.29 -10.09
C GLU A 69 -1.01 6.78 -10.36
N LEU A 70 -1.51 5.96 -9.44
CA LEU A 70 -1.61 4.51 -9.66
C LEU A 70 -2.55 4.16 -10.83
N GLU A 71 -3.62 4.94 -11.02
CA GLU A 71 -4.54 4.80 -12.16
C GLU A 71 -3.86 5.22 -13.46
N ARG A 72 -3.14 6.35 -13.47
CA ARG A 72 -2.32 6.80 -14.60
C ARG A 72 -1.30 5.73 -15.01
N MET A 73 -0.51 5.23 -14.07
CA MET A 73 0.48 4.16 -14.31
C MET A 73 -0.16 2.90 -14.91
N PHE A 74 -1.36 2.55 -14.45
CA PHE A 74 -2.09 1.40 -14.99
C PHE A 74 -2.59 1.65 -16.42
N ALA A 75 -3.19 2.82 -16.66
CA ALA A 75 -3.63 3.22 -17.99
C ALA A 75 -2.46 3.24 -19.00
N ASP A 76 -1.29 3.75 -18.62
CA ASP A 76 -0.11 3.79 -19.48
C ASP A 76 0.43 2.38 -19.78
N SER A 77 0.36 1.48 -18.81
CA SER A 77 0.71 0.06 -19.00
C SER A 77 -0.23 -0.63 -20.00
N LEU A 78 -1.53 -0.31 -19.97
CA LEU A 78 -2.53 -0.83 -20.92
C LEU A 78 -2.36 -0.23 -22.32
N ARG A 79 -2.08 1.07 -22.42
CA ARG A 79 -1.82 1.74 -23.70
C ARG A 79 -0.64 1.10 -24.45
N THR A 80 0.38 0.66 -23.72
CA THR A 80 1.55 -0.04 -24.28
C THR A 80 1.17 -1.32 -25.03
N ILE A 81 0.08 -1.99 -24.64
CA ILE A 81 -0.44 -3.20 -25.31
C ILE A 81 -1.66 -2.91 -26.21
N GLY A 82 -1.93 -1.64 -26.51
CA GLY A 82 -3.00 -1.21 -27.39
C GLY A 82 -4.40 -1.22 -26.76
N ILE A 83 -4.50 -1.18 -25.43
CA ILE A 83 -5.78 -1.12 -24.70
C ILE A 83 -5.97 0.29 -24.16
N ASP A 84 -7.03 0.99 -24.57
CA ASP A 84 -7.40 2.28 -23.99
C ASP A 84 -8.22 2.07 -22.70
N TYR A 85 -7.63 2.44 -21.56
CA TYR A 85 -8.27 2.29 -20.26
C TYR A 85 -9.54 3.16 -20.11
N GLU A 86 -9.60 4.34 -20.73
CA GLU A 86 -10.77 5.21 -20.65
C GLU A 86 -11.94 4.61 -21.44
N GLU A 87 -11.68 4.01 -22.60
CA GLU A 87 -12.71 3.27 -23.34
C GLU A 87 -13.23 2.07 -22.53
N VAL A 88 -12.35 1.33 -21.84
CA VAL A 88 -12.74 0.24 -20.95
C VAL A 88 -13.59 0.75 -19.78
N LYS A 89 -13.18 1.85 -19.14
CA LYS A 89 -13.87 2.44 -17.98
C LYS A 89 -15.25 2.99 -18.36
N GLN A 90 -15.38 3.62 -19.53
CA GLN A 90 -16.63 4.16 -20.05
C GLN A 90 -17.56 3.05 -20.57
N GLY A 91 -17.03 2.06 -21.29
CA GLY A 91 -17.78 0.89 -21.78
C GLY A 91 -18.22 -0.06 -20.66
N ALA A 92 -17.52 -0.05 -19.52
CA ALA A 92 -17.86 -0.80 -18.31
C ALA A 92 -19.05 -0.21 -17.51
N GLY A 93 -19.69 0.85 -18.01
CA GLY A 93 -20.89 1.53 -17.48
C GLY A 93 -21.58 0.84 -16.29
N GLY A 94 -21.08 1.11 -15.09
CA GLY A 94 -21.67 0.70 -13.81
C GLY A 94 -21.73 -0.80 -13.50
N SER A 95 -21.18 -1.68 -14.35
CA SER A 95 -21.44 -3.13 -14.25
C SER A 95 -20.27 -4.05 -14.61
N VAL A 96 -19.01 -3.66 -14.41
CA VAL A 96 -18.02 -4.69 -14.00
C VAL A 96 -18.23 -4.95 -12.51
N ARG A 97 -19.41 -5.48 -12.19
CA ARG A 97 -19.56 -6.25 -10.97
C ARG A 97 -18.70 -7.48 -11.19
N PHE A 98 -17.51 -7.52 -10.61
CA PHE A 98 -16.87 -8.80 -10.35
C PHE A 98 -17.88 -9.59 -9.52
N SER A 99 -18.64 -10.45 -10.20
CA SER A 99 -19.61 -11.36 -9.63
C SER A 99 -18.85 -12.33 -8.74
N GLY A 100 -18.74 -11.91 -7.48
CA GLY A 100 -17.93 -12.54 -6.45
C GLY A 100 -18.09 -11.87 -5.10
N ALA A 101 -19.23 -11.20 -4.84
CA ALA A 101 -19.63 -10.69 -3.54
C ALA A 101 -20.03 -11.84 -2.59
N GLY A 102 -19.12 -12.78 -2.41
CA GLY A 102 -19.21 -13.84 -1.43
C GLY A 102 -17.87 -13.91 -0.73
N ASN A 103 -17.74 -13.20 0.39
CA ASN A 103 -16.72 -13.37 1.44
C ASN A 103 -15.36 -13.94 0.98
N ARG A 104 -14.84 -13.46 -0.16
CA ARG A 104 -13.53 -13.88 -0.65
C ARG A 104 -12.54 -13.05 0.15
N ARG A 105 -11.91 -13.69 1.13
CA ARG A 105 -10.70 -13.16 1.78
C ARG A 105 -9.74 -12.75 0.67
N ILE A 106 -9.60 -11.44 0.45
CA ILE A 106 -8.66 -10.90 -0.52
C ILE A 106 -7.25 -11.31 -0.08
N ALA A 107 -6.50 -11.92 -0.99
CA ALA A 107 -5.16 -12.40 -0.68
C ALA A 107 -4.14 -11.27 -0.83
N PHE A 108 -3.05 -11.32 -0.07
CA PHE A 108 -1.90 -10.45 -0.34
C PHE A 108 -1.10 -10.97 -1.54
N SER A 109 -0.75 -10.06 -2.45
CA SER A 109 0.17 -10.32 -3.55
C SER A 109 1.56 -10.70 -3.03
N PRO A 110 2.44 -11.29 -3.86
CA PRO A 110 3.82 -11.56 -3.47
C PRO A 110 4.57 -10.30 -2.99
N LEU A 111 4.37 -9.17 -3.66
CA LEU A 111 4.97 -7.88 -3.28
C LEU A 111 4.42 -7.38 -1.94
N ALA A 112 3.11 -7.46 -1.72
CA ALA A 112 2.53 -7.04 -0.45
C ALA A 112 3.00 -7.92 0.71
N LYS A 113 3.10 -9.24 0.52
CA LYS A 113 3.69 -10.14 1.54
C LYS A 113 5.14 -9.77 1.83
N ARG A 114 5.92 -9.47 0.78
CA ARG A 114 7.30 -9.02 0.95
C ARG A 114 7.38 -7.70 1.69
N ALA A 115 6.53 -6.71 1.40
CA ALA A 115 6.46 -5.46 2.14
C ALA A 115 6.19 -5.69 3.64
N LEU A 116 5.30 -6.61 3.98
CA LEU A 116 5.03 -6.96 5.37
C LEU A 116 6.25 -7.64 6.01
N GLU A 117 6.95 -8.53 5.31
CA GLU A 117 8.22 -9.10 5.81
C GLU A 117 9.27 -7.99 6.04
N GLU A 118 9.45 -7.08 5.09
CA GLU A 118 10.35 -5.93 5.23
C GLU A 118 9.96 -5.02 6.40
N SER A 119 8.66 -4.90 6.73
CA SER A 119 8.22 -4.11 7.90
C SER A 119 8.72 -4.68 9.23
N LEU A 120 8.92 -6.00 9.31
CA LEU A 120 9.55 -6.62 10.47
C LEU A 120 11.04 -6.29 10.50
N GLU A 121 11.74 -6.41 9.37
CA GLU A 121 13.17 -6.08 9.28
C GLU A 121 13.42 -4.60 9.67
N VAL A 122 12.60 -3.67 9.17
CA VAL A 122 12.61 -2.26 9.57
C VAL A 122 12.49 -2.11 11.09
N ALA A 123 11.47 -2.73 11.70
CA ALA A 123 11.26 -2.62 13.14
C ALA A 123 12.47 -3.14 13.93
N LEU A 124 13.06 -4.27 13.50
CA LEU A 124 14.24 -4.85 14.13
C LEU A 124 15.49 -3.96 13.98
N GLU A 125 15.69 -3.36 12.82
CA GLU A 125 16.80 -2.42 12.57
C GLU A 125 16.69 -1.17 13.45
N LEU A 126 15.45 -0.67 13.66
CA LEU A 126 15.15 0.42 14.59
C LEU A 126 15.16 -0.02 16.06
N ARG A 127 15.47 -1.28 16.34
CA ARG A 127 15.49 -1.90 17.69
C ARG A 127 14.15 -1.85 18.40
N GLU A 128 13.08 -1.91 17.62
CA GLU A 128 11.71 -1.92 18.11
C GLU A 128 11.11 -3.33 18.07
N ASN A 129 10.38 -3.69 19.12
CA ASN A 129 9.79 -5.03 19.25
C ASN A 129 8.39 -5.14 18.64
N GLU A 130 7.78 -4.01 18.30
CA GLU A 130 6.45 -3.90 17.72
C GLU A 130 6.50 -3.32 16.32
N ILE A 131 5.57 -3.74 15.47
CA ILE A 131 5.43 -3.21 14.11
C ILE A 131 4.31 -2.16 14.15
N ARG A 132 4.67 -0.91 13.82
CA ARG A 132 3.76 0.24 13.69
C ARG A 132 3.39 0.50 12.24
N ALA A 133 2.47 1.43 12.00
CA ALA A 133 1.97 1.74 10.66
C ALA A 133 3.08 2.29 9.75
N GLU A 134 3.99 3.10 10.31
CA GLU A 134 5.19 3.60 9.64
C GLU A 134 6.12 2.48 9.19
N HIS A 135 6.28 1.39 9.97
CA HIS A 135 7.09 0.25 9.54
C HIS A 135 6.46 -0.47 8.35
N VAL A 136 5.13 -0.57 8.32
CA VAL A 136 4.41 -1.16 7.17
C VAL A 136 4.68 -0.33 5.92
N LEU A 137 4.61 1.01 6.03
CA LEU A 137 4.94 1.91 4.93
C LEU A 137 6.42 1.81 4.52
N LEU A 138 7.35 1.89 5.47
CA LEU A 138 8.78 1.73 5.21
C LEU A 138 9.10 0.40 4.51
N GLY A 139 8.45 -0.70 4.93
CA GLY A 139 8.56 -2.00 4.27
C GLY A 139 8.07 -2.00 2.82
N ALA A 140 6.97 -1.30 2.51
CA ALA A 140 6.51 -1.11 1.14
C ALA A 140 7.48 -0.25 0.31
N LEU A 141 8.08 0.79 0.90
CA LEU A 141 9.05 1.68 0.24
C LEU A 141 10.42 1.04 0.00
N ARG A 142 10.74 -0.10 0.64
CA ARG A 142 11.98 -0.87 0.43
C ARG A 142 11.94 -1.78 -0.80
N LEU A 143 10.76 -1.99 -1.39
CA LEU A 143 10.63 -2.89 -2.53
C LEU A 143 11.25 -2.28 -3.80
N ARG A 144 12.27 -2.94 -4.36
CA ARG A 144 12.99 -2.49 -5.58
C ARG A 144 12.10 -2.26 -6.81
N ASN A 145 10.94 -2.92 -6.88
CA ASN A 145 9.97 -2.80 -7.97
C ASN A 145 8.55 -2.58 -7.43
N GLY A 146 8.43 -1.93 -6.25
CA GLY A 146 7.14 -1.65 -5.63
C GLY A 146 6.36 -0.57 -6.39
N ARG A 147 5.05 -0.75 -6.53
CA ARG A 147 4.16 0.27 -7.06
C ARG A 147 3.99 1.44 -6.09
N ALA A 148 4.11 1.20 -4.78
CA ALA A 148 4.06 2.23 -3.75
C ALA A 148 5.17 3.28 -3.95
N ALA A 149 6.43 2.84 -3.97
CA ALA A 149 7.58 3.72 -4.16
C ALA A 149 7.50 4.43 -5.52
N ARG A 150 7.21 3.70 -6.60
CA ARG A 150 7.12 4.26 -7.94
C ARG A 150 6.03 5.33 -8.10
N ALA A 151 4.86 5.15 -7.46
CA ALA A 151 3.81 6.15 -7.48
C ALA A 151 4.25 7.44 -6.79
N LEU A 152 4.90 7.33 -5.63
CA LEU A 152 5.43 8.50 -4.91
C LEU A 152 6.58 9.19 -5.68
N GLU A 153 7.46 8.43 -6.31
CA GLU A 153 8.52 8.97 -7.20
C GLU A 153 7.93 9.75 -8.37
N ASN A 154 6.89 9.22 -9.03
CA ASN A 154 6.19 9.90 -10.12
C ASN A 154 5.49 11.19 -9.65
N LEU A 155 5.02 11.23 -8.40
CA LEU A 155 4.47 12.44 -7.77
C LEU A 155 5.55 13.45 -7.35
N GLY A 156 6.84 13.13 -7.52
CA GLY A 156 7.95 14.01 -7.14
C GLY A 156 8.24 14.04 -5.63
N VAL A 157 7.75 13.05 -4.88
CA VAL A 157 8.01 12.93 -3.44
C VAL A 157 9.47 12.54 -3.21
N ASP A 158 10.16 13.27 -2.33
CA ASP A 158 11.48 12.85 -1.82
C ASP A 158 11.30 11.64 -0.88
N ILE A 159 11.50 10.44 -1.45
CA ILE A 159 11.37 9.17 -0.74
C ILE A 159 12.34 9.08 0.44
N GLU A 160 13.54 9.64 0.32
CA GLU A 160 14.54 9.56 1.37
C GLU A 160 14.17 10.48 2.53
N GLU A 161 13.62 11.67 2.25
CA GLU A 161 13.03 12.52 3.29
C GLU A 161 11.81 11.88 3.95
N LEU A 162 10.92 11.27 3.17
CA LEU A 162 9.78 10.53 3.72
C LEU A 162 10.24 9.42 4.67
N LYS A 163 11.21 8.60 4.26
CA LYS A 163 11.77 7.53 5.10
C LYS A 163 12.37 8.10 6.40
N ARG A 164 13.20 9.14 6.31
CA ARG A 164 13.79 9.80 7.49
C ARG A 164 12.73 10.28 8.48
N ARG A 165 11.66 10.93 8.00
CA ARG A 165 10.58 11.41 8.88
C ARG A 165 9.79 10.27 9.51
N LEU A 166 9.58 9.17 8.79
CA LEU A 166 8.91 7.99 9.33
C LEU A 166 9.76 7.27 10.39
N GLU A 167 11.07 7.14 10.16
CA GLU A 167 12.03 6.54 11.11
C GLU A 167 12.19 7.37 12.39
N ALA A 168 12.06 8.69 12.29
CA ALA A 168 12.12 9.60 13.43
C ALA A 168 10.81 9.64 14.26
N ARG A 169 9.75 8.92 13.86
CA ARG A 169 8.52 8.87 14.64
C ARG A 169 8.70 7.95 15.85
N GLU A 170 8.67 8.56 17.02
CA GLU A 170 8.35 7.84 18.25
C GLU A 170 6.84 7.57 18.28
N GLY A 171 6.46 6.32 18.58
CA GLY A 171 5.09 5.81 18.53
C GLY A 171 4.12 6.42 19.55
#